data_AF-A0A142WVS9-F1
#
_entry.id   AF-A0A142WVS9-F1
#
_cell.length_a   1.000
_cell.length_b   1.000
_cell.length_c   1.000
_cell.angle_alpha   90.00
_cell.angle_beta   90.00
_cell.angle_gamma   90.00
#
_symmetry.space_group_name_H-M   'P 1'
#
loop_
_entity.id
_entity.type
_entity.pdbx_description
1 polymer ?
#
loop_
_entity_poly.entity_id
_entity_poly.type
_entity_poly.pdbx_seq_one_letter_code
_entity_poly.pdbx_strand_id
1 'polypeptide(L)' 'MDKKQRKQIEVIRTRLQRLQQQLSGALKQRDDQAEVDRLRKDVATAQAELDRLKIAP' A
#
# COMPACT_ATOMS: atom_id res chain seq x y z
N MET A 1 9.65 -13.98 12.35
CA MET A 1 8.48 -13.09 12.61
C MET A 1 8.36 -12.67 14.07
N ASP A 2 9.14 -11.66 14.44
CA ASP A 2 9.08 -11.03 15.76
C ASP A 2 7.76 -10.24 15.96
N LYS A 3 7.38 -9.93 17.20
CA LYS A 3 6.23 -9.07 17.55
C LYS A 3 6.34 -7.69 16.88
N LYS A 4 7.57 -7.16 16.77
CA LYS A 4 7.84 -5.89 16.08
C LYS A 4 7.57 -5.98 14.57
N GLN A 5 8.03 -7.04 13.90
CA GLN A 5 7.75 -7.31 12.49
C GLN A 5 6.25 -7.47 12.23
N ARG A 6 5.54 -8.23 13.07
CA ARG A 6 4.08 -8.39 12.95
C ARG A 6 3.33 -7.06 13.02
N LYS A 7 3.71 -6.18 13.95
CA LYS A 7 3.12 -4.84 14.08
C LYS A 7 3.43 -3.95 12.87
N GLN A 8 4.64 -4.01 12.33
CA GLN A 8 4.99 -3.29 11.09
C GLN A 8 4.18 -3.79 9.90
N ILE A 9 4.03 -5.11 9.76
CA ILE A 9 3.19 -5.73 8.74
C ILE A 9 1.73 -5.26 8.84
N GLU A 10 1.16 -5.19 10.05
CA GLU A 10 -0.20 -4.65 10.25
C GLU A 10 -0.33 -3.18 9.84
N VAL A 11 0.65 -2.34 10.22
CA VAL A 11 0.63 -0.92 9.83
C VAL A 11 0.68 -0.77 8.31
N ILE A 12 1.55 -1.54 7.64
CA ILE A 12 1.67 -1.48 6.17
C ILE A 12 0.42 -2.04 5.49
N ARG A 13 -0.18 -3.13 6.00
CA ARG A 13 -1.46 -3.65 5.51
C ARG A 13 -2.58 -2.61 5.62
N THR A 14 -2.66 -1.93 6.76
CA THR A 14 -3.65 -0.87 6.98
C THR A 14 -3.44 0.29 6.01
N ARG A 15 -2.17 0.68 5.77
CA ARG A 15 -1.83 1.70 4.77
C ARG A 15 -2.20 1.25 3.35
N LEU A 16 -1.89 0.02 2.97
CA LEU A 16 -2.26 -0.57 1.68
C LEU A 16 -3.77 -0.53 1.44
N GLN A 17 -4.57 -0.92 2.43
CA GLN A 17 -6.03 -0.89 2.32
C GLN A 17 -6.55 0.53 2.05
N ARG A 18 -6.01 1.54 2.76
CA ARG A 18 -6.37 2.95 2.52
C ARG A 18 -5.97 3.42 1.12
N LEU A 19 -4.74 3.13 0.70
CA LEU A 19 -4.25 3.50 -0.63
C LEU A 19 -5.07 2.84 -1.75
N GLN A 20 -5.49 1.59 -1.57
CA GLN A 20 -6.37 0.89 -2.52
C GLN A 20 -7.77 1.50 -2.59
N GLN A 21 -8.33 1.94 -1.45
CA GLN A 21 -9.61 2.66 -1.43
C GLN A 21 -9.50 4.02 -2.13
N GLN A 22 -8.44 4.78 -1.86
CA GLN A 22 -8.16 6.04 -2.55
C GLN A 22 -7.99 5.83 -4.04
N LEU A 23 -7.22 4.82 -4.45
CA LEU A 23 -7.02 4.48 -5.86
C LEU A 23 -8.35 4.12 -6.53
N SER A 24 -9.20 3.34 -5.85
CA SER A 24 -10.53 2.99 -6.35
C SER A 24 -11.44 4.21 -6.50
N GLY A 25 -11.31 5.19 -5.59
CA GLY A 25 -12.00 6.48 -5.69
C GLY A 25 -11.50 7.31 -6.87
N ALA A 26 -10.18 7.48 -6.99
CA ALA A 26 -9.55 8.25 -8.07
C ALA A 26 -9.86 7.64 -9.47
N LEU A 27 -9.81 6.31 -9.59
CA LEU A 27 -10.18 5.60 -10.83
C LEU A 27 -11.65 5.82 -11.22
N LYS A 28 -12.55 5.98 -10.23
CA LYS A 28 -13.97 6.29 -10.48
C LYS A 28 -14.19 7.75 -10.87
N GLN A 29 -13.42 8.66 -10.27
CA GLN A 29 -13.53 10.08 -10.53
C GLN A 29 -12.96 10.47 -11.91
N ARG A 30 -12.14 9.61 -12.56
CA ARG A 30 -11.66 9.71 -13.96
C ARG A 30 -10.96 11.01 -14.39
N ASP A 31 -10.87 12.00 -13.51
CA ASP A 31 -10.44 13.35 -13.87
C ASP A 31 -8.96 13.62 -13.55
N ASP A 32 -8.33 12.82 -12.68
CA ASP A 32 -6.93 13.01 -12.29
C ASP A 32 -6.08 11.74 -12.48
N GLN A 33 -5.61 11.54 -13.73
CA GLN A 33 -4.67 10.46 -14.06
C GLN A 33 -3.36 10.57 -13.27
N ALA A 34 -2.91 11.79 -12.94
CA ALA A 34 -1.67 11.97 -12.19
C ALA A 34 -1.83 11.46 -10.75
N GLU A 35 -2.99 11.67 -10.12
CA GLU A 35 -3.31 11.10 -8.82
C GLU A 35 -3.37 9.56 -8.87
N VAL A 36 -4.04 8.99 -9.87
CA VAL A 36 -4.10 7.53 -10.08
C VAL A 36 -2.70 6.92 -10.20
N ASP A 37 -1.81 7.55 -10.97
CA ASP A 37 -0.44 7.07 -11.14
C ASP A 37 0.40 7.17 -9.87
N ARG A 38 0.22 8.25 -9.08
CA ARG A 38 0.86 8.37 -7.76
C ARG A 38 0.36 7.29 -6.81
N LEU A 39 -0.96 7.10 -6.71
CA LEU A 39 -1.56 6.09 -5.85
C LEU A 39 -1.15 4.67 -6.25
N ARG A 40 -1.03 4.36 -7.56
CA ARG A 40 -0.48 3.07 -8.02
C ARG A 40 0.96 2.87 -7.58
N LYS A 41 1.82 3.89 -7.69
CA LYS A 41 3.23 3.81 -7.23
C LYS A 41 3.31 3.62 -5.72
N ASP A 42 2.46 4.29 -4.96
CA ASP A 42 2.42 4.18 -3.50
C ASP A 42 1.93 2.79 -3.05
N VAL A 43 0.90 2.23 -3.72
CA VAL A 43 0.45 0.85 -3.50
C VAL A 43 1.58 -0.13 -3.81
N ALA A 44 2.26 0.01 -4.95
CA ALA A 44 3.36 -0.88 -5.32
C ALA A 44 4.53 -0.81 -4.33
N THR A 45 4.86 0.38 -3.84
CA THR A 45 5.91 0.60 -2.85
C THR A 45 5.56 -0.05 -1.51
N ALA A 46 4.34 0.19 -1.00
CA ALA A 46 3.89 -0.40 0.25
C ALA A 46 3.76 -1.94 0.16
N GLN A 47 3.39 -2.47 -1.01
CA GLN A 47 3.37 -3.91 -1.25
C GLN A 47 4.79 -4.50 -1.25
N ALA A 48 5.74 -3.85 -1.90
CA ALA A 48 7.14 -4.28 -1.88
C ALA A 48 7.75 -4.24 -0.46
N GLU A 49 7.44 -3.21 0.33
CA GLU A 49 7.82 -3.14 1.75
C GLU A 49 7.22 -4.29 2.55
N LEU A 50 5.93 -4.59 2.34
CA LEU A 50 5.24 -5.69 2.99
C LEU A 50 5.90 -7.03 2.67
N ASP A 51 6.23 -7.28 1.40
CA ASP A 51 6.81 -8.54 0.97
C ASP A 51 8.26 -8.70 1.43
N ARG A 52 9.04 -7.61 1.48
CA ARG A 52 10.36 -7.60 2.13
C ARG A 52 10.28 -8.00 3.60
N LEU A 53 9.30 -7.48 4.34
CA LEU A 53 9.12 -7.80 5.75
C LEU A 53 8.61 -9.22 5.99
N LYS A 54 7.90 -9.83 5.02
CA LYS A 54 7.46 -11.23 5.09
C LYS A 54 8.59 -12.22 4.80
N ILE A 55 9.53 -11.84 3.93
CA ILE A 55 10.66 -12.69 3.50
C ILE A 55 11.86 -12.53 4.45
N ALA A 56 11.95 -11.40 5.15
CA ALA A 56 12.99 -11.18 6.16
C ALA A 56 12.93 -12.28 7.26
N PRO A 57 14.05 -12.96 7.54
CA PRO A 57 14.11 -14.04 8.54
C PRO A 57 13.69 -13.59 9.95
#